data_AF-A0A838SYB5-F1
#
_entry.id   AF-A0A838SYB5-F1
#
_cell.length_a   1.000
_cell.length_b   1.000
_cell.length_c   1.000
_cell.angle_alpha   90.00
_cell.angle_beta   90.00
_cell.angle_gamma   90.00
#
_symmetry.space_group_name_H-M   'P 1'
#
loop_
_entity.id
_entity.type
_entity.pdbx_description
1 polymer ?
#
loop_
_entity_poly.entity_id
_entity_poly.type
_entity_poly.pdbx_seq_one_letter_code
_entity_poly.pdbx_strand_id
1 'polypeptide(L)'
;MTDREPAMAETGSEGMRRLLKRAGHELRNAQNAVAVNLEVVRSRIAAGKTEKAAFESFADNAAQGAEESARLGDALVALCGAASDAMTAGVFKEGQETSGAITLEFGMAPDHADIFLNRISALTARAGFSAEAAPAGVILRIPPDNERNRA
;
A
#
# COMPACT_ATOMS: atom_id res chain seq x y z
N MET A 1 8.97 -32.77 34.33
CA MET A 1 8.09 -32.44 33.19
C MET A 1 7.69 -31.00 33.36
N THR A 2 8.49 -30.09 32.82
CA THR A 2 8.19 -28.66 32.82
C THR A 2 7.29 -28.41 31.63
N ASP A 3 6.01 -28.23 31.93
CA ASP A 3 5.03 -27.60 31.05
C ASP A 3 5.61 -26.25 30.64
N ARG A 4 5.97 -26.13 29.35
CA ARG A 4 6.39 -24.86 28.77
C ARG A 4 5.13 -24.29 28.13
N GLU A 5 4.41 -23.46 28.88
CA GLU A 5 3.40 -22.57 28.30
C GLU A 5 4.03 -21.88 27.08
N PRO A 6 3.40 -21.90 25.90
CA PRO A 6 3.85 -21.06 24.82
C PRO A 6 3.65 -19.62 25.28
N ALA A 7 4.76 -18.91 25.47
CA ALA A 7 4.74 -17.47 25.57
C ALA A 7 3.94 -16.95 24.36
N MET A 8 2.73 -16.46 24.59
CA MET A 8 1.99 -15.66 23.62
C MET A 8 2.80 -14.39 23.41
N ALA A 9 3.80 -14.48 22.54
CA ALA A 9 4.54 -13.34 22.08
C ALA A 9 3.56 -12.48 21.27
N GLU A 10 3.09 -11.39 21.89
CA GLU A 10 2.66 -10.20 21.17
C GLU A 10 3.75 -9.85 20.15
N THR A 11 3.61 -10.35 18.93
CA THR A 11 4.50 -9.98 17.84
C THR A 11 3.59 -9.73 16.66
N GLY A 12 3.10 -8.49 16.55
CA GLY A 12 2.45 -8.03 15.34
C GLY A 12 3.39 -8.26 14.15
N SER A 13 2.82 -8.67 13.01
CA SER A 13 3.56 -8.97 11.78
C SER A 13 4.46 -7.79 11.38
N GLU A 14 5.78 -8.01 11.38
CA GLU A 14 6.76 -6.97 11.02
C GLU A 14 6.65 -6.62 9.54
N GLY A 15 6.47 -7.63 8.69
CA GLY A 15 6.19 -7.44 7.27
C GLY A 15 4.95 -6.59 7.04
N MET A 16 3.84 -6.88 7.73
CA MET A 16 2.61 -6.07 7.62
C MET A 16 2.84 -4.63 8.06
N ARG A 17 3.54 -4.43 9.19
CA ARG A 17 3.88 -3.09 9.69
C ARG A 17 4.69 -2.29 8.66
N ARG A 18 5.71 -2.91 8.04
CA ARG A 18 6.51 -2.28 6.98
C ARG A 18 5.67 -1.94 5.75
N LEU A 19 4.84 -2.88 5.31
CA LEU A 19 3.96 -2.70 4.16
C LEU A 19 2.99 -1.53 4.36
N LEU A 20 2.26 -1.53 5.49
CA LEU A 20 1.32 -0.47 5.84
C LEU A 20 2.00 0.89 5.99
N LYS A 21 3.22 0.93 6.56
CA LYS A 21 4.01 2.15 6.61
C LYS A 21 4.33 2.67 5.20
N ARG A 22 4.80 1.80 4.28
CA ARG A 22 5.10 2.20 2.90
C ARG A 22 3.84 2.66 2.16
N ALA A 23 2.74 1.92 2.24
CA ALA A 23 1.46 2.29 1.64
C ALA A 23 0.93 3.63 2.17
N GLY A 24 0.98 3.84 3.48
CA GLY A 24 0.57 5.10 4.12
C GLY A 24 1.49 6.28 3.80
N HIS A 25 2.75 6.04 3.43
CA HIS A 25 3.63 7.08 2.88
C HIS A 25 3.16 7.48 1.48
N GLU A 26 2.89 6.52 0.59
CA GLU A 26 2.42 6.82 -0.78
C GLU A 26 1.06 7.54 -0.79
N LEU A 27 0.12 7.12 0.06
CA LEU A 27 -1.18 7.78 0.17
C LEU A 27 -1.03 9.25 0.61
N ARG A 28 -0.19 9.52 1.62
CA ARG A 28 0.09 10.90 2.06
C ARG A 28 0.77 11.72 0.96
N ASN A 29 1.66 11.12 0.18
CA ASN A 29 2.29 11.80 -0.95
C ASN A 29 1.25 12.24 -1.99
N ALA A 30 0.30 11.37 -2.34
CA ALA A 30 -0.79 11.71 -3.25
C ALA A 30 -1.69 12.82 -2.70
N GLN A 31 -2.09 12.73 -1.42
CA GLN A 31 -2.91 13.76 -0.75
C GLN A 31 -2.19 15.12 -0.67
N ASN A 32 -0.89 15.12 -0.39
CA ASN A 32 -0.09 16.35 -0.36
C ASN A 32 -0.01 17.00 -1.74
N ALA A 33 0.11 16.22 -2.82
CA ALA A 33 0.08 16.74 -4.18
C ALA A 33 -1.25 17.46 -4.48
N VAL A 34 -2.38 16.91 -4.05
CA VAL A 34 -3.70 17.57 -4.17
C VAL A 34 -3.71 18.89 -3.42
N ALA A 35 -3.34 18.87 -2.13
CA ALA A 35 -3.37 20.06 -1.27
C ALA A 35 -2.50 21.19 -1.83
N VAL A 36 -1.28 20.87 -2.31
CA VAL A 36 -0.38 21.86 -2.90
C VAL A 36 -0.95 22.46 -4.18
N ASN A 37 -1.46 21.63 -5.09
CA ASN A 37 -2.05 22.13 -6.34
C ASN A 37 -3.26 23.04 -6.09
N LEU A 38 -4.15 22.67 -5.15
CA LEU A 38 -5.30 23.49 -4.77
C LEU A 38 -4.88 24.81 -4.10
N GLU A 39 -3.83 24.79 -3.26
CA GLU A 39 -3.31 25.99 -2.63
C GLU A 39 -2.74 26.99 -3.66
N VAL A 40 -2.08 26.49 -4.71
CA VAL A 40 -1.58 27.32 -5.81
C VAL A 40 -2.74 27.95 -6.58
N VAL A 41 -3.79 27.18 -6.88
CA VAL A 41 -5.01 27.71 -7.51
C VAL A 41 -5.62 28.82 -6.65
N ARG A 42 -5.82 28.56 -5.36
CA ARG A 42 -6.36 29.55 -4.41
C ARG A 42 -5.52 30.82 -4.37
N SER A 43 -4.20 30.69 -4.27
CA SER A 43 -3.26 31.82 -4.22
C SER A 43 -3.29 32.66 -5.50
N ARG A 44 -3.41 32.03 -6.68
CA ARG A 44 -3.51 32.74 -7.96
C ARG A 44 -4.82 33.52 -8.09
N ILE A 45 -5.95 32.93 -7.66
CA ILE A 45 -7.25 33.62 -7.60
C ILE A 45 -7.14 34.86 -6.71
N ALA A 46 -6.59 34.71 -5.49
CA ALA A 46 -6.41 35.81 -4.56
C ALA A 46 -5.51 36.93 -5.10
N ALA A 47 -4.52 36.60 -5.93
CA ALA A 47 -3.63 37.55 -6.59
C ALA A 47 -4.21 38.18 -7.88
N GLY A 48 -5.45 37.84 -8.28
CA GLY A 48 -6.05 38.32 -9.53
C GLY A 48 -5.35 37.83 -10.79
N LYS A 49 -4.47 36.83 -10.69
CA LYS A 49 -3.77 36.23 -11.84
C LYS A 49 -4.71 35.22 -12.48
N THR A 50 -5.34 35.56 -13.60
CA THR A 50 -6.42 34.78 -14.26
C THR A 50 -5.97 34.01 -15.51
N GLU A 51 -4.66 33.78 -15.67
CA GLU A 51 -4.09 33.04 -16.79
C GLU A 51 -4.64 31.60 -16.86
N LYS A 52 -5.61 31.39 -17.75
CA LYS A 52 -6.38 30.13 -17.88
C LYS A 52 -5.50 28.88 -17.92
N ALA A 53 -4.46 28.88 -18.75
CA ALA A 53 -3.58 27.71 -18.93
C ALA A 53 -2.86 27.29 -17.64
N ALA A 54 -2.50 28.24 -16.77
CA ALA A 54 -1.86 27.91 -15.50
C ALA A 54 -2.86 27.26 -14.52
N PHE A 55 -4.11 27.75 -14.48
CA PHE A 55 -5.15 27.13 -13.64
C PHE A 55 -5.48 25.70 -14.05
N GLU A 56 -5.64 25.48 -15.35
CA GLU A 56 -5.97 24.17 -15.90
C GLU A 56 -4.93 23.14 -15.47
N SER A 57 -3.63 23.44 -15.62
CA SER A 57 -2.58 22.51 -15.18
C SER A 57 -2.62 22.15 -13.69
N PHE A 58 -2.85 23.11 -12.80
CA PHE A 58 -2.90 22.83 -11.36
C PHE A 58 -4.20 22.11 -10.97
N ALA A 59 -5.32 22.48 -11.59
CA ALA A 59 -6.60 21.81 -11.37
C ALA A 59 -6.56 20.35 -11.86
N ASP A 60 -6.00 20.10 -13.04
CA ASP A 60 -5.82 18.77 -13.60
C ASP A 60 -4.89 17.91 -12.73
N ASN A 61 -3.76 18.48 -12.28
CA ASN A 61 -2.85 17.80 -11.37
C ASN A 61 -3.52 17.48 -10.00
N ALA A 62 -4.35 18.38 -9.48
CA ALA A 62 -5.13 18.13 -8.27
C ALA A 62 -6.15 17.00 -8.48
N ALA A 63 -6.85 16.98 -9.62
CA ALA A 63 -7.80 15.93 -9.96
C ALA A 63 -7.09 14.56 -10.06
N GLN A 64 -5.98 14.49 -10.79
CA GLN A 64 -5.16 13.27 -10.89
C GLN A 64 -4.64 12.79 -9.54
N GLY A 65 -4.17 13.72 -8.69
CA GLY A 65 -3.73 13.40 -7.33
C GLY A 65 -4.86 12.86 -6.46
N ALA A 66 -6.09 13.35 -6.64
CA ALA A 66 -7.26 12.90 -5.90
C ALA A 66 -7.70 11.49 -6.35
N GLU A 67 -7.72 11.24 -7.66
CA GLU A 67 -7.96 9.90 -8.21
C GLU A 67 -6.93 8.90 -7.73
N GLU A 68 -5.64 9.29 -7.72
CA GLU A 68 -4.56 8.46 -7.20
C GLU A 68 -4.72 8.17 -5.71
N SER A 69 -5.05 9.19 -4.92
CA SER A 69 -5.33 9.02 -3.49
C SER A 69 -6.49 8.07 -3.24
N ALA A 70 -7.55 8.12 -4.06
CA ALA A 70 -8.68 7.20 -3.94
C ALA A 70 -8.24 5.77 -4.26
N ARG A 71 -7.51 5.55 -5.37
CA ARG A 71 -7.00 4.22 -5.76
C ARG A 71 -6.08 3.61 -4.69
N LEU A 72 -5.18 4.41 -4.11
CA LEU A 72 -4.30 3.96 -3.03
C LEU A 72 -5.10 3.65 -1.74
N GLY A 73 -6.15 4.42 -1.46
CA GLY A 73 -7.07 4.17 -0.35
C GLY A 73 -7.81 2.84 -0.50
N ASP A 74 -8.40 2.59 -1.67
CA ASP A 74 -9.12 1.35 -1.97
C ASP A 74 -8.19 0.12 -1.92
N ALA A 75 -6.98 0.27 -2.46
CA ALA A 75 -5.94 -0.76 -2.39
C ALA A 75 -5.52 -1.07 -0.94
N LEU A 76 -5.42 -0.05 -0.07
CA LEU A 76 -5.11 -0.23 1.34
C LEU A 76 -6.24 -0.92 2.10
N VAL A 77 -7.50 -0.58 1.80
CA VAL A 77 -8.67 -1.27 2.35
C VAL A 77 -8.68 -2.74 1.93
N ALA A 78 -8.42 -3.03 0.64
CA ALA A 78 -8.33 -4.41 0.15
C ALA A 78 -7.22 -5.20 0.86
N LEU A 79 -6.03 -4.59 1.02
CA LEU A 79 -4.91 -5.18 1.76
C LEU A 79 -5.26 -5.50 3.21
N CYS A 80 -5.81 -4.54 3.95
CA CYS A 80 -6.21 -4.72 5.34
C CYS A 80 -7.32 -5.76 5.48
N GLY A 81 -8.29 -5.78 4.57
CA GLY A 81 -9.35 -6.78 4.52
C GLY A 81 -8.78 -8.19 4.35
N ALA A 82 -7.98 -8.41 3.31
CA ALA A 82 -7.36 -9.71 3.06
C ALA A 82 -6.45 -10.17 4.22
N ALA A 83 -5.71 -9.23 4.82
CA ALA A 83 -4.89 -9.51 6.00
C ALA A 83 -5.74 -9.96 7.19
N SER A 84 -6.81 -9.21 7.49
CA SER A 84 -7.73 -9.53 8.58
C SER A 84 -8.37 -10.90 8.35
N ASP A 85 -8.90 -11.15 7.16
CA ASP A 85 -9.56 -12.41 6.81
C ASP A 85 -8.59 -13.60 6.94
N ALA A 86 -7.37 -13.47 6.40
CA ALA A 86 -6.36 -14.52 6.48
C ALA A 86 -5.90 -14.78 7.92
N MET A 87 -5.76 -13.74 8.75
CA MET A 87 -5.41 -13.88 10.18
C MET A 87 -6.55 -14.57 10.95
N THR A 88 -7.80 -14.15 10.73
CA THR A 88 -8.98 -14.76 11.37
C THR A 88 -9.14 -16.23 10.97
N ALA A 89 -8.88 -16.56 9.71
CA ALA A 89 -8.93 -17.94 9.22
C ALA A 89 -7.69 -18.77 9.59
N GLY A 90 -6.65 -18.18 10.20
CA GLY A 90 -5.41 -18.89 10.55
C GLY A 90 -4.57 -19.31 9.33
N VAL A 91 -4.74 -18.64 8.19
CA VAL A 91 -4.06 -18.92 6.92
C VAL A 91 -3.12 -17.79 6.50
N PHE A 92 -2.85 -16.84 7.39
CA PHE A 92 -1.81 -15.84 7.22
C PHE A 92 -0.46 -16.42 7.65
N LYS A 93 0.57 -16.26 6.82
CA LYS A 93 1.95 -16.62 7.17
C LYS A 93 2.90 -15.48 6.85
N GLU A 94 3.89 -15.31 7.71
CA GLU A 94 5.03 -14.43 7.46
C GLU A 94 6.29 -15.28 7.41
N GLY A 95 7.10 -15.06 6.38
CA GLY A 95 8.39 -15.73 6.19
C GLY A 95 9.48 -14.73 5.85
N GLN A 96 10.73 -15.16 5.99
CA GLN A 96 11.90 -14.38 5.60
C GLN A 96 12.73 -15.17 4.59
N GLU A 97 13.05 -14.54 3.48
CA GLU A 97 13.93 -15.13 2.45
C GLU A 97 15.40 -14.94 2.82
N THR A 98 16.29 -15.76 2.25
CA THR A 98 17.75 -15.64 2.41
C THR A 98 18.29 -14.28 1.94
N SER A 99 17.60 -13.64 1.00
CA SER A 99 17.85 -12.27 0.53
C SER A 99 17.62 -11.20 1.61
N GLY A 100 16.93 -11.54 2.70
CA GLY A 100 16.44 -10.59 3.70
C GLY A 100 15.08 -9.97 3.36
N ALA A 101 14.47 -10.33 2.22
CA ALA A 101 13.10 -9.96 1.91
C ALA A 101 12.11 -10.65 2.86
N ILE A 102 11.03 -9.95 3.19
CA ILE A 102 9.92 -10.51 3.95
C ILE A 102 8.83 -10.97 2.98
N THR A 103 8.31 -12.17 3.20
CA THR A 103 7.19 -12.76 2.46
C THR A 103 5.96 -12.76 3.34
N LEU A 104 4.84 -12.31 2.81
CA LEU A 104 3.52 -12.39 3.44
C LEU A 104 2.63 -13.26 2.57
N GLU A 105 2.17 -14.38 3.10
CA GLU A 105 1.24 -15.30 2.42
C GLU A 105 -0.16 -15.12 3.00
N PHE A 106 -1.11 -14.84 2.11
CA PHE A 106 -2.53 -14.71 2.43
C PHE A 106 -3.26 -15.89 1.81
N GLY A 107 -3.71 -16.82 2.64
CA GLY A 107 -4.54 -17.92 2.17
C GLY A 107 -5.88 -17.41 1.65
N MET A 108 -6.20 -17.65 0.38
CA MET A 108 -7.48 -17.28 -0.23
C MET A 108 -7.79 -18.14 -1.46
N ALA A 109 -9.07 -18.18 -1.86
CA ALA A 109 -9.51 -18.88 -3.06
C ALA A 109 -8.92 -18.23 -4.34
N PRO A 110 -8.71 -18.99 -5.43
CA PRO A 110 -8.07 -18.47 -6.64
C PRO A 110 -8.80 -17.27 -7.29
N ASP A 111 -10.13 -17.29 -7.29
CA ASP A 111 -10.96 -16.19 -7.78
C ASP A 111 -10.82 -14.92 -6.94
N HIS A 112 -10.70 -15.08 -5.62
CA HIS A 112 -10.41 -13.97 -4.71
C HIS A 112 -8.98 -13.44 -4.89
N ALA A 113 -8.01 -14.31 -5.22
CA ALA A 113 -6.63 -13.90 -5.46
C ALA A 113 -6.52 -12.94 -6.66
N ASP A 114 -7.19 -13.24 -7.78
CA ASP A 114 -7.19 -12.37 -8.95
C ASP A 114 -7.82 -11.01 -8.66
N ILE A 115 -8.95 -11.00 -7.96
CA ILE A 115 -9.62 -9.75 -7.55
C ILE A 115 -8.73 -8.95 -6.62
N PHE A 116 -8.09 -9.60 -5.65
CA PHE A 116 -7.19 -8.97 -4.70
C PHE A 116 -5.98 -8.34 -5.39
N LEU A 117 -5.29 -9.09 -6.25
CA LEU A 117 -4.12 -8.62 -7.00
C LEU A 117 -4.45 -7.38 -7.86
N ASN A 118 -5.60 -7.39 -8.54
CA ASN A 118 -6.07 -6.24 -9.30
C ASN A 118 -6.29 -5.01 -8.41
N ARG A 119 -6.89 -5.19 -7.23
CA ARG A 119 -7.15 -4.10 -6.27
C ARG A 119 -5.88 -3.51 -5.67
N ILE A 120 -4.86 -4.32 -5.40
CA ILE A 120 -3.61 -3.84 -4.80
C ILE A 120 -2.57 -3.37 -5.82
N SER A 121 -2.85 -3.48 -7.12
CA SER A 121 -1.92 -3.13 -8.21
C SER A 121 -1.36 -1.70 -8.11
N ALA A 122 -2.19 -0.74 -7.72
CA ALA A 122 -1.77 0.66 -7.51
C ALA A 122 -0.73 0.78 -6.38
N LEU A 123 -0.85 -0.04 -5.32
CA LEU A 123 0.13 -0.07 -4.24
C LEU A 123 1.43 -0.77 -4.66
N THR A 124 1.36 -1.92 -5.34
CA THR A 124 2.57 -2.64 -5.79
C THR A 124 3.44 -1.77 -6.69
N ALA A 125 2.82 -0.93 -7.53
CA ALA A 125 3.53 -0.03 -8.43
C ALA A 125 4.34 1.08 -7.71
N ARG A 126 4.03 1.40 -6.44
CA ARG A 126 4.60 2.57 -5.73
C ARG A 126 5.30 2.25 -4.42
N ALA A 127 4.73 1.33 -3.66
CA ALA A 127 5.22 1.01 -2.33
C ALA A 127 6.45 0.08 -2.34
N GLY A 128 6.91 -0.35 -3.52
CA GLY A 128 8.15 -1.11 -3.68
C GLY A 128 8.06 -2.51 -3.05
N PHE A 129 6.98 -3.22 -3.36
CA PHE A 129 6.78 -4.62 -3.04
C PHE A 129 6.14 -5.31 -4.25
N SER A 130 6.34 -6.61 -4.42
CA SER A 130 5.68 -7.38 -5.47
C SER A 130 4.57 -8.25 -4.89
N ALA A 131 3.61 -8.61 -5.74
CA ALA A 131 2.50 -9.49 -5.41
C ALA A 131 2.34 -10.52 -6.52
N GLU A 132 2.12 -11.78 -6.17
CA GLU A 132 1.82 -12.83 -7.13
C GLU A 132 0.81 -13.83 -6.58
N ALA A 133 0.07 -14.45 -7.50
CA ALA A 133 -0.76 -15.59 -7.16
C ALA A 133 0.11 -16.82 -6.86
N ALA A 134 -0.30 -17.59 -5.87
CA ALA A 134 0.28 -18.87 -5.51
C ALA A 134 -0.83 -19.91 -5.38
N PRO A 135 -0.51 -21.23 -5.42
CA PRO A 135 -1.54 -22.27 -5.33
C PRO A 135 -2.43 -22.19 -4.07
N ALA A 136 -1.90 -21.62 -2.99
CA ALA A 136 -2.60 -21.46 -1.70
C ALA A 136 -3.22 -20.07 -1.48
N GLY A 137 -3.08 -19.12 -2.43
CA GLY A 137 -3.58 -17.76 -2.28
C GLY A 137 -2.66 -16.72 -2.92
N VAL A 138 -2.22 -15.73 -2.15
CA VAL A 138 -1.36 -14.64 -2.66
C VAL A 138 -0.11 -14.48 -1.80
N ILE A 139 1.03 -14.26 -2.46
CA ILE A 139 2.31 -13.97 -1.81
C ILE A 139 2.68 -12.52 -2.12
N LEU A 140 2.93 -11.73 -1.07
CA LEU A 140 3.56 -10.42 -1.18
C LEU A 140 5.02 -10.51 -0.78
N ARG A 141 5.92 -9.92 -1.56
CA ARG A 141 7.35 -9.84 -1.26
C ARG A 141 7.78 -8.40 -1.02
N ILE A 142 8.31 -8.17 0.17
CA ILE A 142 8.75 -6.86 0.64
C ILE A 142 10.29 -6.89 0.69
N PRO A 143 10.98 -6.18 -0.21
CA PRO A 143 12.44 -6.11 -0.19
C PRO A 143 12.94 -5.38 1.06
N PRO A 144 14.18 -5.64 1.48
CA PRO A 144 14.80 -4.93 2.60
C PRO A 144 14.92 -3.43 2.29
N ASP A 145 14.93 -2.58 3.34
CA ASP A 145 14.82 -1.12 3.19
C ASP A 145 15.98 -0.48 2.39
N ASN A 146 17.13 -1.14 2.31
CA ASN A 146 18.33 -0.70 1.59
C ASN A 146 18.26 -0.87 0.06
N GLU A 147 17.29 -1.63 -0.46
CA GLU A 147 17.18 -1.91 -1.90
C GLU A 147 16.25 -0.94 -2.65
N ARG A 148 15.50 -0.09 -1.94
CA ARG A 148 14.53 0.84 -2.54
C ARG A 148 15.19 1.99 -3.35
N ASN A 149 16.48 2.25 -3.15
CA ASN A 149 17.21 3.37 -3.77
C ASN A 149 17.95 3.00 -5.07
N ARG A 150 17.76 1.80 -5.63
CA ARG A 150 18.48 1.33 -6.82
C ARG A 150 17.59 1.10 -8.06
N ALA A 151 16.29 1.28 -7.94
CA ALA A 151 15.32 1.13 -9.04
C ALA A 151 14.84 2.50 -9.53
#